data_AF-A0A6V7L3M3-F1
#
_entry.id   AF-A0A6V7L3M3-F1
#
_cell.length_a   1.000
_cell.length_b   1.000
_cell.length_c   1.000
_cell.angle_alpha   90.00
_cell.angle_beta   90.00
_cell.angle_gamma   90.00
#
_symmetry.space_group_name_H-M   'P 1'
#
loop_
_entity.id
_entity.type
_entity.pdbx_description
1 polymer ?
#
loop_
_entity_poly.entity_id
_entity_poly.type
_entity_poly.pdbx_seq_one_letter_code
_entity_poly.pdbx_strand_id
1 'polypeptide(L)'
;SSESVVSAALSCISALTLRSCPNAGVFYDCGAPSVIIDAMKAFPKSLSVLRQASWAIRNMSVRNKAESQEFVFHGVEAILRDAIKNHPVLAEDARAALRDLGLKVDFKEQWTGKGGALTNE
;
A
#
# COMPACT_ATOMS: atom_id res chain seq x y z
N SER A 1 -2.04 3.26 22.01
CA SER A 1 -3.08 2.64 21.16
C SER A 1 -2.82 1.16 21.01
N SER A 2 -3.85 0.31 21.01
CA SER A 2 -3.66 -1.13 20.82
C SER A 2 -3.33 -1.44 19.37
N GLU A 3 -2.17 -2.05 19.09
CA GLU A 3 -1.73 -2.45 17.74
C GLU A 3 -2.80 -3.27 17.01
N SER A 4 -3.47 -4.18 17.71
CA SER A 4 -4.51 -5.04 17.14
C SER A 4 -5.72 -4.24 16.65
N VAL A 5 -6.10 -3.19 17.38
CA VAL A 5 -7.22 -2.30 17.00
C VAL A 5 -6.85 -1.50 15.76
N VAL A 6 -5.63 -0.98 15.71
CA VAL A 6 -5.13 -0.22 14.55
C VAL A 6 -5.07 -1.12 13.30
N SER A 7 -4.53 -2.33 13.45
CA SER A 7 -4.48 -3.30 12.35
C SER A 7 -5.89 -3.69 11.85
N ALA A 8 -6.82 -3.95 12.77
CA ALA A 8 -8.22 -4.26 12.42
C ALA A 8 -8.90 -3.09 11.69
N ALA A 9 -8.68 -1.85 12.14
CA ALA A 9 -9.21 -0.65 11.49
C ALA A 9 -8.66 -0.49 10.07
N LEU A 10 -7.34 -0.63 9.88
CA LEU A 10 -6.72 -0.57 8.56
C LEU A 10 -7.20 -1.69 7.63
N SER A 11 -7.38 -2.89 8.17
CA SER A 11 -7.95 -4.02 7.42
C SER A 11 -9.39 -3.73 6.97
N CYS A 12 -10.19 -3.10 7.84
CA CYS A 12 -11.55 -2.65 7.50
C CYS A 12 -11.53 -1.61 6.38
N ILE A 13 -10.68 -0.58 6.48
CA ILE A 13 -10.52 0.44 5.42
C ILE A 13 -10.12 -0.23 4.10
N SER A 14 -9.13 -1.12 4.13
CA SER A 14 -8.68 -1.87 2.96
C SER A 14 -9.83 -2.66 2.33
N ALA A 15 -10.63 -3.36 3.13
CA ALA A 15 -11.77 -4.14 2.64
C ALA A 15 -12.87 -3.25 2.04
N LEU A 16 -13.22 -2.13 2.69
CA LEU A 16 -14.26 -1.21 2.25
C LEU A 16 -13.90 -0.44 0.97
N THR A 17 -12.61 -0.17 0.76
CA THR A 17 -12.11 0.58 -0.40
C THR A 17 -11.78 -0.33 -1.59
N LEU A 18 -11.77 -1.65 -1.41
CA LEU A 18 -11.45 -2.60 -2.47
C LEU A 18 -12.44 -2.48 -3.64
N ARG A 19 -11.92 -2.04 -4.79
CA ARG A 19 -12.70 -1.85 -6.03
C ARG A 19 -13.90 -0.89 -5.88
N SER A 20 -13.87 0.00 -4.88
CA SER A 20 -14.94 0.97 -4.63
C SER A 20 -14.36 2.39 -4.54
N CYS A 21 -14.30 3.09 -5.68
CA CYS A 21 -13.87 4.49 -5.73
C CYS A 21 -14.74 5.42 -4.89
N PRO A 22 -16.09 5.26 -4.83
CA PRO A 22 -16.93 6.08 -3.95
C PRO A 22 -16.56 5.92 -2.47
N ASN A 23 -16.31 4.68 -2.01
CA ASN A 23 -15.89 4.46 -0.63
C ASN A 23 -14.52 5.06 -0.36
N ALA A 24 -13.57 4.91 -1.29
CA ALA A 24 -12.26 5.56 -1.19
C ALA A 24 -12.39 7.08 -1.08
N GLY A 25 -13.25 7.70 -1.89
CA GLY A 25 -13.57 9.14 -1.83
C GLY A 25 -14.03 9.58 -0.45
N VAL A 26 -14.98 8.86 0.16
CA VAL A 26 -15.44 9.16 1.53
C VAL A 26 -14.29 9.10 2.54
N PHE A 27 -13.35 8.15 2.39
CA PHE A 27 -12.18 8.07 3.28
C PHE A 27 -11.21 9.24 3.07
N TYR A 28 -11.01 9.71 1.83
CA TYR A 28 -10.24 10.93 1.57
C TYR A 28 -10.92 12.16 2.20
N ASP A 29 -12.22 12.33 2.02
CA ASP A 29 -12.99 13.44 2.61
C ASP A 29 -12.91 13.44 4.16
N CYS A 30 -12.76 12.26 4.77
CA CYS A 30 -12.57 12.09 6.21
C CYS A 30 -11.11 12.28 6.69
N GLY A 31 -10.16 12.59 5.81
CA GLY A 31 -8.75 12.75 6.15
C GLY A 31 -8.01 11.44 6.48
N ALA A 32 -8.50 10.30 5.98
CA ALA A 32 -7.89 9.00 6.23
C ALA A 32 -6.39 8.90 5.85
N PRO A 33 -5.87 9.56 4.79
CA PRO A 33 -4.46 9.46 4.44
C PRO A 33 -3.51 9.83 5.58
N SER A 34 -3.79 10.94 6.27
CA SER A 34 -2.99 11.41 7.42
C SER A 34 -2.99 10.38 8.57
N VAL A 35 -4.17 9.83 8.90
CA VAL A 35 -4.35 8.84 9.97
C VAL A 35 -3.64 7.53 9.66
N ILE A 36 -3.72 7.05 8.41
CA ILE A 36 -3.03 5.83 7.97
C ILE A 36 -1.51 6.03 8.10
N ILE A 37 -0.99 7.19 7.67
CA ILE A 37 0.42 7.52 7.77
C ILE A 37 0.90 7.60 9.22
N ASP A 38 0.11 8.22 10.09
CA ASP A 38 0.44 8.32 11.52
C ASP A 38 0.40 6.95 12.21
N ALA A 39 -0.52 6.06 11.80
CA ALA A 39 -0.52 4.67 12.25
C ALA A 39 0.76 3.93 11.84
N MET A 40 1.24 4.11 10.61
CA MET A 40 2.50 3.50 10.16
C MET A 40 3.71 4.04 10.94
N LYS A 41 3.74 5.36 11.22
CA LYS A 41 4.79 5.99 12.04
C LYS A 41 4.76 5.53 13.50
N ALA A 42 3.58 5.31 14.06
CA ALA A 42 3.41 4.85 15.43
C ALA A 42 3.80 3.37 15.62
N PHE A 43 3.64 2.54 14.58
CA PHE A 43 3.92 1.11 14.63
C PHE A 43 4.91 0.64 13.53
N PRO A 44 6.13 1.20 13.47
CA PRO A 44 7.08 0.94 12.38
C PRO A 44 7.68 -0.48 12.42
N LYS A 45 7.45 -1.22 13.51
CA LYS A 45 7.89 -2.62 13.69
C LYS A 45 6.76 -3.64 13.52
N SER A 46 5.51 -3.19 13.39
CA SER A 46 4.36 -4.09 13.25
C SER A 46 4.19 -4.49 11.79
N LEU A 47 4.50 -5.75 11.47
CA LEU A 47 4.25 -6.31 10.14
C LEU A 47 2.76 -6.24 9.78
N SER A 48 1.89 -6.42 10.77
CA SER A 48 0.43 -6.40 10.58
C SER A 48 -0.06 -5.02 10.18
N VAL A 49 0.29 -3.98 10.94
CA VAL A 49 -0.11 -2.59 10.65
C VAL A 49 0.44 -2.14 9.31
N LEU A 50 1.74 -2.36 9.04
CA LEU A 50 2.37 -1.91 7.81
C LEU A 50 1.78 -2.61 6.56
N ARG A 51 1.47 -3.90 6.64
CA ARG A 51 0.81 -4.64 5.54
C ARG A 51 -0.59 -4.11 5.28
N GLN A 52 -1.42 -4.00 6.32
CA GLN A 52 -2.80 -3.54 6.16
C GLN A 52 -2.86 -2.09 5.66
N ALA A 53 -1.97 -1.22 6.16
CA ALA A 53 -1.82 0.14 5.64
C ALA A 53 -1.42 0.15 4.16
N SER A 54 -0.45 -0.67 3.76
CA SER A 54 -0.03 -0.77 2.36
C SER A 54 -1.19 -1.20 1.44
N TRP A 55 -2.02 -2.16 1.89
CA TRP A 55 -3.21 -2.57 1.15
C TRP A 55 -4.29 -1.50 1.10
N ALA A 56 -4.53 -0.78 2.20
CA ALA A 56 -5.48 0.34 2.23
C ALA A 56 -5.05 1.44 1.26
N ILE A 57 -3.78 1.87 1.31
CA ILE A 57 -3.20 2.86 0.39
C ILE A 57 -3.38 2.42 -1.06
N ARG A 58 -3.02 1.17 -1.37
CA ARG A 58 -3.17 0.60 -2.70
C ARG A 58 -4.61 0.68 -3.20
N ASN A 59 -5.56 0.21 -2.40
CA ASN A 59 -6.98 0.18 -2.77
C ASN A 59 -7.56 1.59 -2.96
N MET A 60 -7.17 2.53 -2.10
CA MET A 60 -7.56 3.93 -2.20
C MET A 60 -6.91 4.67 -3.38
N SER A 61 -5.78 4.20 -3.93
CA SER A 61 -5.01 4.98 -4.92
C SER A 61 -5.28 4.61 -6.38
N VAL A 62 -5.55 3.33 -6.69
CA VAL A 62 -5.60 2.81 -8.08
C VAL A 62 -6.57 3.58 -9.00
N ARG A 63 -7.69 4.08 -8.47
CA ARG A 63 -8.74 4.77 -9.25
C ARG A 63 -9.04 6.20 -8.78
N ASN A 64 -8.23 6.74 -7.87
CA ASN A 64 -8.40 8.08 -7.28
C ASN A 64 -7.06 8.84 -7.32
N LYS A 65 -6.54 9.06 -8.54
CA LYS A 65 -5.17 9.56 -8.73
C LYS A 65 -4.94 10.99 -8.25
N ALA A 66 -5.97 11.83 -8.25
CA ALA A 66 -5.86 13.21 -7.82
C ALA A 66 -5.81 13.26 -6.28
N GLU A 67 -6.73 12.55 -5.62
CA GLU A 67 -6.84 12.45 -4.18
C GLU A 67 -5.65 11.68 -3.58
N SER A 68 -5.12 10.68 -4.28
CA SER A 68 -3.97 9.90 -3.81
C SER A 68 -2.68 10.73 -3.64
N GLN A 69 -2.62 11.93 -4.23
CA GLN A 69 -1.53 12.88 -3.97
C GLN A 69 -1.48 13.33 -2.51
N GLU A 70 -2.58 13.22 -1.75
CA GLU A 70 -2.60 13.51 -0.32
C GLU A 70 -1.66 12.59 0.46
N PHE A 71 -1.58 11.31 0.12
CA PHE A 71 -0.60 10.39 0.72
C PHE A 71 0.84 10.83 0.43
N VAL A 72 1.13 11.27 -0.80
CA VAL A 72 2.45 11.75 -1.20
C VAL A 72 2.80 13.04 -0.45
N PHE A 73 1.86 13.98 -0.37
CA PHE A 73 2.00 15.23 0.39
C PHE A 73 2.34 14.98 1.86
N HIS A 74 1.73 13.96 2.48
CA HIS A 74 2.01 13.58 3.86
C HIS A 74 3.26 12.70 4.05
N GLY A 75 4.04 12.48 3.00
CA GLY A 75 5.35 11.82 3.08
C GLY A 75 5.31 10.30 3.17
N VAL A 76 4.27 9.66 2.62
CA VAL A 76 4.13 8.18 2.63
C VAL A 76 5.31 7.46 1.98
N GLU A 77 6.00 8.10 1.02
CA GLU A 77 7.08 7.47 0.25
C GLU A 77 8.22 6.99 1.14
N ALA A 78 8.71 7.85 2.03
CA ALA A 78 9.81 7.52 2.94
C ALA A 78 9.43 6.34 3.85
N ILE A 79 8.18 6.32 4.33
CA ILE A 79 7.67 5.29 5.23
C ILE A 79 7.58 3.94 4.53
N LEU A 80 7.07 3.90 3.30
CA LEU A 80 6.99 2.67 2.50
C LEU A 80 8.39 2.17 2.14
N ARG A 81 9.33 3.06 1.80
CA ARG A 81 10.73 2.69 1.53
C ARG A 81 11.41 2.13 2.77
N ASP A 82 11.19 2.72 3.93
CA ASP A 82 11.70 2.22 5.21
C ASP A 82 11.07 0.87 5.57
N ALA A 83 9.77 0.67 5.31
CA ALA A 83 9.11 -0.62 5.49
C ALA A 83 9.75 -1.71 4.61
N ILE A 84 10.05 -1.42 3.34
CA ILE A 84 10.75 -2.35 2.43
C ILE A 84 12.15 -2.70 2.98
N LYS A 85 12.89 -1.69 3.44
CA LYS A 85 14.26 -1.86 3.93
C LYS A 85 14.31 -2.67 5.23
N ASN A 86 13.44 -2.34 6.18
CA ASN A 86 13.46 -2.91 7.52
C ASN A 86 12.71 -4.26 7.59
N HIS A 87 11.75 -4.47 6.69
CA HIS A 87 10.89 -5.66 6.66
C HIS A 87 10.75 -6.21 5.23
N PRO A 88 11.77 -6.93 4.70
CA PRO A 88 11.75 -7.44 3.33
C PRO A 88 10.53 -8.29 2.97
N VAL A 89 9.89 -8.93 3.96
CA VAL A 89 8.63 -9.69 3.80
C VAL A 89 7.43 -8.82 3.36
N LEU A 90 7.52 -7.50 3.52
CA LEU A 90 6.50 -6.53 3.10
C LEU A 90 6.83 -5.88 1.74
N ALA A 91 7.95 -6.28 1.11
CA ALA A 91 8.45 -5.56 -0.06
C ALA A 91 7.42 -5.49 -1.20
N GLU A 92 6.73 -6.59 -1.49
CA GLU A 92 5.72 -6.62 -2.55
C GLU A 92 4.50 -5.76 -2.21
N ASP A 93 4.02 -5.82 -0.96
CA ASP A 93 2.88 -5.02 -0.48
C ASP A 93 3.18 -3.50 -0.60
N ALA A 94 4.35 -3.08 -0.10
CA ALA A 94 4.76 -1.68 -0.09
C ALA A 94 5.13 -1.16 -1.49
N ARG A 95 5.76 -1.98 -2.33
CA ARG A 95 6.03 -1.62 -3.75
C ARG A 95 4.75 -1.44 -4.54
N ALA A 96 3.75 -2.30 -4.32
CA ALA A 96 2.45 -2.15 -4.96
C ALA A 96 1.78 -0.82 -4.58
N ALA A 97 1.85 -0.43 -3.30
CA ALA A 97 1.37 0.87 -2.84
C ALA A 97 2.11 2.04 -3.50
N LEU A 98 3.45 2.01 -3.53
CA LEU A 98 4.28 3.02 -4.20
C LEU A 98 3.91 3.17 -5.69
N ARG A 99 3.76 2.05 -6.41
CA ARG A 99 3.37 2.05 -7.82
C ARG A 99 2.00 2.70 -8.02
N ASP A 100 1.02 2.35 -7.20
CA ASP A 100 -0.36 2.83 -7.35
C ASP A 100 -0.51 4.32 -6.94
N LEU A 101 0.45 4.84 -6.18
CA LEU A 101 0.65 6.28 -5.92
C LEU A 101 1.37 7.03 -7.07
N GLY A 102 1.85 6.33 -8.09
CA GLY A 102 2.65 6.91 -9.17
C GLY A 102 4.11 7.18 -8.80
N LEU A 103 4.59 6.64 -7.69
CA LEU A 103 5.97 6.78 -7.24
C LEU A 103 6.87 5.74 -7.92
N LYS A 104 8.16 6.08 -8.08
CA LYS A 104 9.11 5.20 -8.74
C LYS A 104 9.37 3.92 -7.92
N VAL A 105 9.19 2.78 -8.58
CA VAL A 105 9.48 1.45 -8.05
C VAL A 105 10.42 0.71 -8.98
N ASP A 106 11.52 0.21 -8.43
CA ASP A 106 12.42 -0.68 -9.17
C ASP A 106 11.89 -2.12 -9.04
N PHE A 107 11.42 -2.68 -10.15
CA PHE A 107 11.04 -4.08 -10.22
C PHE A 107 12.27 -4.94 -10.49
N LYS A 108 12.40 -6.03 -9.74
CA LYS A 108 13.30 -7.12 -10.14
C LYS A 108 12.49 -8.11 -10.96
N GLU A 109 12.90 -8.32 -12.20
CA GLU A 109 12.32 -9.35 -13.06
C GLU A 109 12.49 -10.72 -12.39
N GLN A 110 11.39 -11.35 -12.01
CA GLN A 110 11.40 -12.69 -11.38
C GLN A 110 11.28 -13.82 -12.40
N TRP A 111 10.87 -13.50 -13.63
CA TRP A 111 10.69 -14.49 -14.68
C TRP A 111 11.98 -14.64 -15.49
N THR A 112 12.78 -15.65 -15.17
CA THR A 112 14.01 -15.99 -15.91
C THR A 112 13.77 -17.07 -16.96
N GLY A 113 12.53 -17.22 -17.43
CA GLY A 113 12.12 -18.29 -18.34
C GLY A 113 12.87 -18.19 -19.66
N LYS A 114 13.81 -19.12 -19.90
CA LYS A 114 14.31 -19.37 -21.26
C LYS A 114 13.17 -20.01 -22.02
N GLY A 115 12.49 -19.24 -22.89
CA GLY A 115 11.34 -19.70 -23.65
C GLY A 115 11.64 -21.02 -24.35
N GLY A 116 11.04 -22.12 -23.85
CA GLY A 116 11.03 -23.39 -24.56
C GLY A 116 10.06 -23.25 -25.73
N ALA A 117 10.50 -23.64 -26.93
CA ALA A 117 9.63 -23.67 -28.10
C ALA A 117 8.42 -24.57 -27.80
N LEU A 118 7.22 -24.04 -27.97
CA LEU A 118 6.00 -24.84 -27.96
C LEU A 118 6.01 -25.69 -29.23
N THR A 119 6.41 -26.95 -29.11
CA THR A 119 6.27 -27.94 -30.19
C THR A 119 4.87 -28.52 -30.13
N ASN A 120 4.07 -28.24 -31.15
CA ASN A 120 2.80 -28.93 -31.36
C ASN A 120 3.09 -30.24 -32.09
N GLU A 121 3.26 -31.34 -31.33
CA GLU A 121 3.05 -32.70 -31.87
C GLU A 121 1.60 -33.13 -31.66
#